data_AF-A0A346R0Z5-F1
#
_entry.id   AF-A0A346R0Z5-F1
#
_cell.length_a   1.000
_cell.length_b   1.000
_cell.length_c   1.000
_cell.angle_alpha   90.00
_cell.angle_beta   90.00
_cell.angle_gamma   90.00
#
_symmetry.space_group_name_H-M   'P 1'
#
loop_
_entity.id
_entity.type
_entity.pdbx_description
1 polymer ?
#
loop_
_entity_poly.entity_id
_entity_poly.type
_entity_poly.pdbx_seq_one_letter_code
_entity_poly.pdbx_strand_id
1 'polypeptide(L)'
;MASRATSAQGRAGPGRGIPGKGCALQAEVSIRVGVVVERLRIDNRWAQWSWRPVAVFTDAPEDDAWRVLVADGDVTRFHAGNATVTLHRKLVEAYRVNLARDAPSLWVVLRDAEEADAGDMPYAVAAVTASPYEAQDYADSGEGLIEPVPVPPELLAWLVDFVRAHPAQEEFKKRKRDKLRIEEQKFGKEPIFKRSGNAPDQS
;
A
#
# COMPACT_ATOMS: atom_id res chain seq x y z
N MET A 1 -46.38 11.53 -15.87
CA MET A 1 -45.29 12.53 -15.87
C MET A 1 -44.04 11.92 -15.26
N ALA A 2 -43.14 11.41 -16.11
CA ALA A 2 -41.80 10.86 -15.84
C ALA A 2 -41.38 10.19 -17.18
N SER A 3 -40.11 10.09 -17.59
CA SER A 3 -38.88 10.70 -17.07
C SER A 3 -38.01 11.14 -18.27
N ARG A 4 -36.95 11.92 -18.02
CA ARG A 4 -36.07 12.48 -19.06
C ARG A 4 -35.13 11.44 -19.68
N ALA A 5 -34.66 11.76 -20.89
CA ALA A 5 -33.84 10.90 -21.72
C ALA A 5 -32.41 10.66 -21.20
N THR A 6 -31.92 9.48 -21.58
CA THR A 6 -30.54 9.02 -21.71
C THR A 6 -29.47 10.10 -21.88
N SER A 7 -28.34 9.93 -21.20
CA SER A 7 -27.04 10.39 -21.67
C SER A 7 -26.00 9.32 -21.40
N ALA A 8 -25.35 8.85 -22.46
CA ALA A 8 -24.27 7.89 -22.38
C ALA A 8 -22.93 8.63 -22.37
N GLN A 9 -22.04 8.26 -21.45
CA GLN A 9 -20.61 8.52 -21.57
C GLN A 9 -19.85 7.21 -21.39
N GLY A 10 -19.26 6.70 -22.46
CA GLY A 10 -18.20 5.70 -22.39
C GLY A 10 -16.82 6.36 -22.39
N ARG A 11 -15.85 5.71 -21.74
CA ARG A 11 -14.39 5.81 -21.96
C ARG A 11 -13.76 4.66 -21.18
N ALA A 12 -13.16 3.67 -21.87
CA ALA A 12 -11.80 3.69 -22.43
C ALA A 12 -10.81 3.09 -21.42
N GLY A 13 -10.42 1.83 -21.64
CA GLY A 13 -9.48 1.11 -20.78
C GLY A 13 -8.03 1.59 -20.95
N PRO A 14 -7.16 1.38 -19.94
CA PRO A 14 -5.76 1.77 -20.01
C PRO A 14 -4.98 0.79 -20.90
N GLY A 15 -4.30 1.31 -21.93
CA GLY A 15 -3.45 0.52 -22.81
C GLY A 15 -2.13 0.10 -22.15
N ARG A 16 -1.58 -1.04 -22.60
CA ARG A 16 -0.22 -1.47 -22.23
C ARG A 16 0.80 -0.45 -22.73
N GLY A 17 1.66 0.03 -21.83
CA GLY A 17 2.81 0.87 -22.16
C GLY A 17 3.63 1.16 -20.92
N ILE A 18 4.90 0.76 -20.92
CA ILE A 18 5.84 1.12 -19.85
C ILE A 18 6.07 2.63 -19.94
N PRO A 19 5.72 3.43 -18.91
CA PRO A 19 5.79 4.89 -19.01
C PRO A 19 7.25 5.36 -19.06
N GLY A 20 7.64 5.93 -20.21
CA GLY A 20 8.91 6.62 -20.38
C GLY A 20 9.03 7.85 -19.47
N LYS A 21 10.27 8.23 -19.15
CA LYS A 21 10.60 9.25 -18.15
C LYS A 21 9.92 10.61 -18.41
N GLY A 22 8.94 10.95 -17.58
CA GLY A 22 8.30 12.27 -17.49
C GLY A 22 7.65 12.43 -16.11
N CYS A 23 8.38 13.04 -15.17
CA CYS A 23 8.06 12.94 -13.74
C CYS A 23 6.91 13.86 -13.29
N ALA A 24 5.70 13.32 -13.23
CA ALA A 24 4.80 13.55 -12.10
C ALA A 24 4.88 12.32 -11.20
N LEU A 25 5.24 12.49 -9.92
CA LEU A 25 5.28 11.39 -8.95
C LEU A 25 3.85 10.90 -8.69
N GLN A 26 3.51 9.76 -9.29
CA GLN A 26 2.19 9.15 -9.14
C GLN A 26 2.00 8.71 -7.68
N ALA A 27 0.91 9.15 -7.05
CA ALA A 27 0.63 8.85 -5.65
C ALA A 27 0.38 7.35 -5.40
N GLU A 28 0.01 6.63 -6.46
CA GLU A 28 -0.10 5.18 -6.51
C GLU A 28 0.23 4.65 -7.91
N VAL A 29 0.66 3.39 -7.99
CA VAL A 29 0.86 2.64 -9.23
C VAL A 29 0.33 1.22 -9.05
N SER A 30 -0.26 0.64 -10.08
CA SER A 30 -0.86 -0.70 -10.02
C SER A 30 -0.37 -1.58 -11.17
N ILE A 31 -0.22 -2.88 -10.89
CA ILE A 31 0.07 -3.91 -11.90
C ILE A 31 -0.78 -5.16 -11.62
N ARG A 32 -1.36 -5.74 -12.66
CA ARG A 32 -2.03 -7.05 -12.59
C ARG A 32 -0.97 -8.14 -12.48
N VAL A 33 -1.22 -9.13 -11.63
CA VAL A 33 -0.41 -10.32 -11.49
C VAL A 33 -1.28 -11.58 -11.49
N GLY A 34 -0.77 -12.67 -12.04
CA GLY A 34 -1.33 -14.00 -11.88
C GLY A 34 -0.68 -14.68 -10.68
N VAL A 35 -1.45 -15.46 -9.92
CA VAL A 35 -0.97 -16.20 -8.75
C VAL A 35 -0.81 -17.68 -9.10
N VAL A 36 0.31 -18.27 -8.66
CA VAL A 36 0.55 -19.71 -8.77
C VAL A 36 0.39 -20.36 -7.40
N VAL A 37 -0.53 -21.32 -7.30
CA VAL A 37 -0.75 -22.15 -6.12
C VAL A 37 -0.28 -23.58 -6.39
N GLU A 38 0.45 -24.14 -5.45
CA GLU A 38 0.93 -25.51 -5.44
C GLU A 38 0.05 -26.37 -4.54
N ARG A 39 -0.41 -27.50 -5.08
CA ARG A 39 -1.00 -28.62 -4.35
C ARG A 39 0.03 -29.74 -4.28
N LEU A 40 0.41 -30.12 -3.06
CA LEU A 40 1.29 -31.25 -2.78
C LEU A 40 0.47 -32.39 -2.14
N ARG A 41 0.59 -33.62 -2.65
CA ARG A 41 0.05 -34.80 -1.97
C ARG A 41 0.86 -35.05 -0.69
N ILE A 42 0.17 -35.19 0.43
CA ILE A 42 0.78 -35.47 1.73
C ILE A 42 0.23 -36.77 2.31
N ASP A 43 1.10 -37.57 2.93
CA ASP A 43 0.70 -38.75 3.68
C ASP A 43 0.33 -38.36 5.12
N ASN A 44 -0.92 -37.93 5.29
CA ASN A 44 -1.45 -37.46 6.56
C ASN A 44 -2.90 -37.93 6.77
N ARG A 45 -3.24 -38.29 8.02
CA ARG A 45 -4.55 -38.85 8.39
C ARG A 45 -5.70 -37.84 8.33
N TRP A 46 -5.40 -36.54 8.38
CA TRP A 46 -6.40 -35.46 8.44
C TRP A 46 -6.59 -34.70 7.12
N ALA A 47 -5.62 -34.75 6.22
CA ALA A 47 -5.68 -34.10 4.91
C ALA A 47 -4.80 -34.85 3.90
N GLN A 48 -5.31 -35.04 2.68
CA GLN A 48 -4.55 -35.68 1.58
C GLN A 48 -3.67 -34.68 0.80
N TRP A 49 -3.92 -33.39 0.98
CA TRP A 49 -3.33 -32.31 0.20
C TRP A 49 -2.83 -31.19 1.11
N SER A 50 -1.64 -30.67 0.84
CA SER A 50 -1.16 -29.38 1.32
C SER A 50 -1.25 -28.37 0.18
N TRP A 51 -1.68 -27.15 0.49
CA TRP A 51 -1.84 -26.06 -0.47
C TRP A 51 -0.99 -24.87 -0.02
N ARG A 52 -0.31 -24.21 -0.96
CA ARG A 52 0.43 -22.97 -0.72
C ARG A 52 0.59 -22.16 -2.00
N PRO A 53 0.54 -20.82 -1.97
CA PRO A 53 1.04 -20.01 -3.08
C PRO A 53 2.57 -20.17 -3.17
N VAL A 54 3.11 -20.19 -4.39
CA VAL A 54 4.54 -20.41 -4.63
C VAL A 54 5.19 -19.39 -5.56
N ALA A 55 4.41 -18.72 -6.40
CA ALA A 55 4.90 -17.68 -7.30
C ALA A 55 3.80 -16.70 -7.71
N VAL A 56 4.22 -15.57 -8.27
CA VAL A 56 3.38 -14.60 -8.98
C VAL A 56 4.07 -14.19 -10.28
N PHE A 57 3.31 -13.74 -11.28
CA PHE A 57 3.83 -13.36 -12.60
C PHE A 57 3.01 -12.23 -13.24
N THR A 58 3.63 -11.49 -14.17
CA THR A 58 3.12 -10.23 -14.75
C THR A 58 2.24 -10.41 -15.98
N ASP A 59 2.58 -11.33 -16.90
CA ASP A 59 1.79 -11.61 -18.11
C ASP A 59 0.67 -12.61 -17.83
N ALA A 60 -0.23 -12.21 -16.94
CA ALA A 60 -1.38 -12.98 -16.52
C ALA A 60 -2.44 -13.11 -17.65
N PRO A 61 -3.10 -14.28 -17.78
CA PRO A 61 -4.24 -14.43 -18.69
C PRO A 61 -5.40 -13.52 -18.29
N GLU A 62 -6.26 -13.16 -19.25
CA GLU A 62 -7.37 -12.24 -18.99
C GLU A 62 -8.46 -12.83 -18.09
N ASP A 63 -8.68 -14.14 -18.15
CA ASP A 63 -9.52 -14.88 -17.22
C ASP A 63 -8.74 -15.27 -15.95
N ASP A 64 -9.48 -15.40 -14.85
CA ASP A 64 -9.04 -15.85 -13.53
C ASP A 64 -9.28 -17.34 -13.28
N ALA A 65 -9.69 -18.10 -14.31
CA ALA A 65 -10.00 -19.50 -14.17
C ALA A 65 -8.77 -20.33 -13.76
N TRP A 66 -9.02 -21.26 -12.83
CA TRP A 66 -8.02 -22.21 -12.37
C TRP A 66 -7.59 -23.14 -13.51
N ARG A 67 -6.28 -23.25 -13.72
CA ARG A 67 -5.69 -24.12 -14.75
C ARG A 67 -4.40 -24.75 -14.27
N VAL A 68 -4.15 -26.00 -14.64
CA VAL A 68 -2.86 -26.67 -14.41
C VAL A 68 -1.79 -25.98 -15.26
N LEU A 69 -0.69 -25.60 -14.63
CA LEU A 69 0.54 -25.12 -15.29
C LEU A 69 1.59 -26.23 -15.36
N VAL A 70 1.73 -27.00 -14.27
CA VAL A 70 2.67 -28.11 -14.15
C VAL A 70 2.01 -29.23 -13.33
N ALA A 71 2.17 -30.48 -13.74
CA ALA A 71 1.88 -31.64 -12.93
C ALA A 71 3.11 -32.57 -12.96
N ASP A 72 3.70 -32.83 -11.81
CA ASP A 72 4.92 -33.63 -11.65
C ASP A 72 4.83 -34.47 -10.38
N GLY A 73 4.62 -35.78 -10.54
CA GLY A 73 4.42 -36.73 -9.45
C GLY A 73 3.33 -36.29 -8.48
N ASP A 74 3.74 -36.01 -7.24
CA ASP A 74 2.85 -35.61 -6.14
C ASP A 74 2.57 -34.09 -6.08
N VAL A 75 3.16 -33.31 -6.99
CA VAL A 75 3.02 -31.85 -7.06
C VAL A 75 2.18 -31.46 -8.27
N THR A 76 1.14 -30.65 -8.05
CA THR A 76 0.43 -29.94 -9.12
C THR A 76 0.49 -28.44 -8.86
N ARG A 77 0.92 -27.65 -9.85
CA ARG A 77 0.89 -26.18 -9.79
C ARG A 77 -0.19 -25.65 -10.71
N PHE A 78 -0.98 -24.73 -10.18
CA PHE A 78 -2.10 -24.09 -10.86
C PHE A 78 -1.85 -22.59 -10.96
N HIS A 79 -2.25 -21.98 -12.08
CA HIS A 79 -2.66 -20.58 -12.02
C HIS A 79 -4.01 -20.56 -11.31
N ALA A 80 -4.07 -19.84 -10.19
CA ALA A 80 -5.17 -19.87 -9.22
C ALA A 80 -6.06 -18.61 -9.27
N GLY A 81 -5.84 -17.76 -10.28
CA GLY A 81 -6.52 -16.49 -10.43
C GLY A 81 -5.56 -15.30 -10.41
N ASN A 82 -6.17 -14.11 -10.42
CA ASN A 82 -5.50 -12.84 -10.66
C ASN A 82 -5.66 -11.89 -9.48
N ALA A 83 -4.66 -11.04 -9.26
CA ALA A 83 -4.72 -9.93 -8.31
C ALA A 83 -4.17 -8.65 -8.94
N THR A 84 -4.49 -7.51 -8.33
CA THR A 84 -3.82 -6.24 -8.63
C THR A 84 -2.93 -5.86 -7.45
N VAL A 85 -1.62 -5.80 -7.68
CA VAL A 85 -0.68 -5.24 -6.71
C VAL A 85 -0.67 -3.73 -6.89
N THR A 86 -1.06 -2.99 -5.85
CA THR A 86 -1.04 -1.52 -5.85
C THR A 86 -0.01 -1.03 -4.84
N LEU A 87 0.92 -0.19 -5.30
CA LEU A 87 1.86 0.52 -4.44
C LEU A 87 1.35 1.91 -4.17
N HIS A 88 1.21 2.29 -2.90
CA HIS A 88 0.80 3.64 -2.51
C HIS A 88 1.97 4.41 -1.88
N ARG A 89 2.09 5.70 -2.18
CA ARG A 89 3.13 6.59 -1.63
C ARG A 89 3.15 6.58 -0.09
N LYS A 90 1.99 6.41 0.56
CA LYS A 90 1.85 6.34 2.03
C LYS A 90 2.52 5.11 2.66
N LEU A 91 2.78 4.05 1.89
CA LEU A 91 3.32 2.76 2.33
C LEU A 91 4.79 2.55 1.94
N VAL A 92 5.46 3.58 1.39
CA VAL A 92 6.84 3.47 0.89
C VAL A 92 7.83 2.97 1.96
N GLU A 93 7.62 3.27 3.23
CA GLU A 93 8.46 2.76 4.30
C GLU A 93 8.28 1.24 4.52
N ALA A 94 7.06 0.72 4.38
CA ALA A 94 6.80 -0.72 4.40
C ALA A 94 7.52 -1.44 3.25
N TYR A 95 7.54 -0.81 2.07
CA TYR A 95 8.27 -1.33 0.90
C TYR A 95 9.79 -1.29 1.09
N ARG A 96 10.34 -0.29 1.80
CA ARG A 96 11.77 -0.28 2.20
C ARG A 96 12.08 -1.43 3.15
N VAL A 97 11.24 -1.68 4.15
CA VAL A 97 11.40 -2.82 5.08
C VAL A 97 11.34 -4.16 4.33
N ASN A 98 10.48 -4.29 3.31
CA ASN A 98 10.46 -5.47 2.44
C ASN A 98 11.77 -5.64 1.64
N LEU A 99 12.21 -4.57 0.96
CA LEU A 99 13.44 -4.56 0.14
C LEU A 99 14.73 -4.74 0.96
N ALA A 100 14.69 -4.50 2.26
CA ALA A 100 15.82 -4.70 3.18
C ALA A 100 15.95 -6.14 3.72
N ARG A 101 15.01 -7.05 3.39
CA ARG A 101 15.09 -8.47 3.73
C ARG A 101 16.05 -9.20 2.81
N ASP A 102 16.70 -10.26 3.30
CA ASP A 102 17.56 -11.14 2.49
C ASP A 102 16.82 -11.71 1.27
N ALA A 103 15.53 -11.98 1.42
CA ALA A 103 14.59 -12.29 0.36
C ALA A 103 13.39 -11.34 0.43
N PRO A 104 13.28 -10.34 -0.46
CA PRO A 104 12.07 -9.56 -0.65
C PRO A 104 10.93 -10.46 -1.14
N SER A 105 9.73 -10.26 -0.59
CA SER A 105 8.55 -11.09 -0.86
C SER A 105 7.34 -10.26 -1.29
N LEU A 106 6.43 -10.88 -2.05
CA LEU A 106 5.03 -10.46 -2.07
C LEU A 106 4.25 -11.43 -1.19
N TRP A 107 3.27 -10.95 -0.44
CA TRP A 107 2.38 -11.80 0.34
C TRP A 107 1.11 -12.05 -0.45
N VAL A 108 0.81 -13.32 -0.69
CA VAL A 108 -0.44 -13.76 -1.33
C VAL A 108 -1.41 -14.12 -0.22
N VAL A 109 -2.61 -13.53 -0.28
CA VAL A 109 -3.73 -13.84 0.60
C VAL A 109 -4.71 -14.71 -0.18
N LEU A 110 -4.84 -15.97 0.24
CA LEU A 110 -5.86 -16.89 -0.25
C LEU A 110 -6.96 -17.00 0.80
N ARG A 111 -8.22 -16.94 0.39
CA ARG A 111 -9.39 -17.19 1.24
C ARG A 111 -10.09 -18.46 0.77
N ASP A 112 -10.86 -19.10 1.64
CA ASP A 112 -11.71 -20.22 1.21
C ASP A 112 -12.67 -19.75 0.11
N ALA A 113 -12.84 -20.56 -0.94
CA ALA A 113 -13.76 -20.25 -2.03
C ALA A 113 -15.22 -20.32 -1.54
N GLU A 114 -16.07 -19.41 -2.01
CA GLU A 114 -17.51 -19.49 -1.73
C GLU A 114 -18.11 -20.75 -2.39
N GLU A 115 -19.11 -21.38 -1.76
CA GLU A 115 -19.68 -22.67 -2.21
C GLU A 115 -20.22 -22.65 -3.64
N ALA A 116 -20.54 -21.47 -4.20
CA ALA A 116 -20.98 -21.30 -5.58
C ALA A 116 -19.84 -21.39 -6.62
N ASP A 117 -18.61 -21.06 -6.21
CA ASP A 117 -17.39 -21.07 -7.05
C ASP A 117 -16.46 -22.25 -6.70
N ALA A 118 -16.73 -22.95 -5.59
CA ALA A 118 -15.99 -24.11 -5.11
C ALA A 118 -16.18 -25.36 -6.00
N GLY A 119 -15.37 -25.45 -7.06
CA GLY A 119 -15.05 -26.71 -7.73
C GLY A 119 -14.07 -27.57 -6.91
N ASP A 120 -13.16 -28.28 -7.58
CA ASP A 120 -12.08 -29.05 -6.91
C ASP A 120 -11.01 -28.17 -6.21
N MET A 121 -11.19 -26.84 -6.20
CA MET A 121 -10.20 -25.86 -5.77
C MET A 121 -10.74 -25.11 -4.54
N PRO A 122 -10.16 -25.31 -3.33
CA PRO A 122 -10.74 -24.81 -2.09
C PRO A 122 -10.48 -23.32 -1.81
N TYR A 123 -9.72 -22.63 -2.67
CA TYR A 123 -9.26 -21.26 -2.41
C TYR A 123 -9.58 -20.28 -3.54
N ALA A 124 -9.74 -19.01 -3.18
CA ALA A 124 -9.77 -17.86 -4.07
C ALA A 124 -8.65 -16.86 -3.71
N VAL A 125 -8.08 -16.19 -4.71
CA VAL A 125 -7.07 -15.14 -4.51
C VAL A 125 -7.77 -13.86 -4.04
N ALA A 126 -7.54 -13.46 -2.78
CA ALA A 126 -8.17 -12.28 -2.21
C ALA A 126 -7.32 -11.01 -2.37
N ALA A 127 -6.00 -11.11 -2.19
CA ALA A 127 -5.08 -9.98 -2.32
C ALA A 127 -3.65 -10.43 -2.59
N VAL A 128 -2.84 -9.52 -3.15
CA VAL A 128 -1.37 -9.64 -3.19
C VAL A 128 -0.77 -8.29 -2.80
N THR A 129 0.06 -8.25 -1.75
CA THR A 129 0.70 -7.01 -1.26
C THR A 129 2.23 -7.10 -1.21
N ALA A 130 2.89 -5.95 -1.40
CA ALA A 130 4.33 -5.76 -1.17
C ALA A 130 4.63 -5.19 0.23
N SER A 131 3.61 -4.93 1.06
CA SER A 131 3.74 -4.38 2.40
C SER A 131 3.76 -5.51 3.44
N PRO A 132 4.85 -5.68 4.21
CA PRO A 132 4.87 -6.64 5.32
C PRO A 132 3.90 -6.27 6.45
N TYR A 133 3.48 -4.99 6.54
CA TYR A 133 2.50 -4.55 7.54
C TYR A 133 1.07 -4.91 7.13
N GLU A 134 0.69 -4.73 5.87
CA GLU A 134 -0.64 -5.17 5.39
C GLU A 134 -0.72 -6.71 5.45
N ALA A 135 0.37 -7.41 5.15
CA ALA A 135 0.46 -8.86 5.32
C ALA A 135 0.25 -9.30 6.78
N GLN A 136 0.78 -8.55 7.75
CA GLN A 136 0.52 -8.80 9.17
C GLN A 136 -0.94 -8.54 9.52
N ASP A 137 -1.53 -7.43 9.05
CA ASP A 137 -2.95 -7.11 9.29
C ASP A 137 -3.88 -8.23 8.75
N TYR A 138 -3.54 -8.83 7.60
CA TYR A 138 -4.26 -10.01 7.08
C TYR A 138 -4.03 -11.25 7.93
N ALA A 139 -2.80 -11.53 8.37
CA ALA A 139 -2.49 -12.69 9.21
C ALA A 139 -3.19 -12.61 10.58
N ASP A 140 -3.26 -11.42 11.18
CA ASP A 140 -3.91 -11.17 12.47
C ASP A 140 -5.43 -11.33 12.43
N SER A 141 -6.05 -11.29 11.24
CA SER A 141 -7.49 -11.60 11.07
C SER A 141 -7.83 -13.08 11.22
N GLY A 142 -6.85 -13.97 11.04
CA GLY A 142 -7.04 -15.43 11.06
C GLY A 142 -7.83 -16.00 9.87
N GLU A 143 -8.11 -15.21 8.84
CA GLU A 143 -8.89 -15.62 7.66
C GLU A 143 -7.98 -16.08 6.50
N GLY A 144 -7.95 -17.39 6.24
CA GLY A 144 -7.30 -17.98 5.07
C GLY A 144 -5.79 -18.23 5.20
N LEU A 145 -5.09 -18.30 4.07
CA LEU A 145 -3.64 -18.51 3.99
C LEU A 145 -2.94 -17.22 3.56
N ILE A 146 -1.99 -16.74 4.38
CA ILE A 146 -1.17 -15.56 4.10
C ILE A 146 0.29 -16.01 4.02
N GLU A 147 0.81 -16.16 2.81
CA GLU A 147 2.10 -16.80 2.57
C GLU A 147 3.02 -15.93 1.69
N PRO A 148 4.30 -15.78 2.05
CA PRO A 148 5.27 -15.01 1.27
C PRO A 148 5.77 -15.79 0.05
N VAL A 149 5.65 -15.21 -1.14
CA VAL A 149 6.29 -15.68 -2.37
C VAL A 149 7.45 -14.76 -2.77
N PRO A 150 8.55 -15.26 -3.37
CA PRO A 150 9.65 -14.41 -3.82
C PRO A 150 9.19 -13.38 -4.86
N VAL A 151 9.68 -12.13 -4.78
CA VAL A 151 9.36 -11.10 -5.79
C VAL A 151 10.04 -11.46 -7.13
N PRO A 152 9.29 -11.60 -8.24
CA PRO A 152 9.88 -11.78 -9.57
C PRO A 152 10.76 -10.59 -9.98
N PRO A 153 11.84 -10.77 -10.77
CA PRO A 153 12.77 -9.69 -11.11
C PRO A 153 12.12 -8.43 -11.71
N GLU A 154 11.07 -8.60 -12.52
CA GLU A 154 10.30 -7.49 -13.11
C GLU A 154 9.57 -6.66 -12.04
N LEU A 155 8.89 -7.33 -11.12
CA LEU A 155 8.17 -6.69 -10.00
C LEU A 155 9.14 -6.09 -8.98
N LEU A 156 10.33 -6.68 -8.81
CA LEU A 156 11.38 -6.14 -7.95
C LEU A 156 11.92 -4.83 -8.50
N ALA A 157 12.21 -4.77 -9.81
CA ALA A 157 12.65 -3.54 -10.46
C ALA A 157 11.59 -2.43 -10.34
N TRP A 158 10.32 -2.76 -10.60
CA TRP A 158 9.19 -1.84 -10.44
C TRP A 158 9.02 -1.32 -9.01
N LEU A 159 9.11 -2.20 -8.00
CA LEU A 159 9.04 -1.83 -6.58
C LEU A 159 10.21 -0.91 -6.17
N VAL A 160 11.44 -1.25 -6.60
CA VAL A 160 12.64 -0.44 -6.33
C VAL A 160 12.53 0.95 -6.97
N ASP A 161 12.07 1.05 -8.22
CA ASP A 161 11.90 2.33 -8.88
C ASP A 161 10.79 3.18 -8.25
N PHE A 162 9.68 2.57 -7.80
CA PHE A 162 8.64 3.29 -7.04
C PHE A 162 9.15 3.84 -5.70
N VAL A 163 9.93 3.05 -4.95
CA VAL A 163 10.53 3.48 -3.68
C VAL A 163 11.60 4.56 -3.90
N ARG A 164 12.41 4.45 -4.97
CA ARG A 164 13.41 5.45 -5.37
C ARG A 164 12.77 6.77 -5.80
N ALA A 165 11.64 6.71 -6.50
CA ALA A 165 10.85 7.88 -6.89
C ALA A 165 10.23 8.62 -5.69
N HIS A 166 10.07 7.95 -4.54
CA HIS A 166 9.48 8.51 -3.32
C HIS A 166 10.45 8.53 -2.12
N PRO A 167 11.50 9.39 -2.12
CA PRO A 167 12.33 9.61 -0.94
C PRO A 167 11.51 9.95 0.29
N ALA A 168 11.99 9.58 1.48
CA ALA A 168 11.42 10.06 2.72
C ALA A 168 11.45 11.60 2.72
N GLN A 169 10.33 12.24 3.07
CA GLN A 169 10.34 13.69 3.28
C GLN A 169 11.18 13.98 4.52
N GLU A 170 12.15 14.88 4.41
CA GLU A 170 12.95 15.30 5.56
C GLU A 170 12.03 15.70 6.72
N GLU A 171 12.33 15.21 7.92
CA GLU A 171 11.53 15.54 9.10
C GLU A 171 11.40 17.06 9.23
N PHE A 172 10.15 17.55 9.26
CA PHE A 172 9.89 18.97 9.41
C PHE A 172 10.39 19.44 10.78
N LYS A 173 11.63 19.94 10.82
CA LYS A 173 12.23 20.57 12.01
C LYS A 173 11.42 21.79 12.37
N LYS A 174 10.40 21.59 13.22
CA LYS A 174 9.60 22.66 13.82
C LYS A 174 10.58 23.70 14.38
N ARG A 175 10.53 24.93 13.85
CA ARG A 175 11.28 26.04 14.45
C ARG A 175 10.90 26.13 15.92
N LYS A 176 11.88 25.98 16.83
CA LYS A 176 11.69 26.40 18.21
C LYS A 176 11.25 27.86 18.17
N ARG A 177 10.10 28.17 18.75
CA ARG A 177 9.70 29.56 18.98
C ARG A 177 10.73 30.15 19.93
N ASP A 178 11.53 31.09 19.44
CA ASP A 178 12.41 31.86 20.33
C ASP A 178 11.55 32.49 21.42
N LYS A 179 11.99 32.29 22.67
CA LYS A 179 11.35 32.93 23.82
C LYS A 179 11.70 34.41 23.74
N LEU A 180 10.82 35.19 23.11
CA LEU A 180 10.79 36.63 23.28
C LEU A 180 10.85 36.92 24.78
N ARG A 181 11.95 37.52 25.22
CA ARG A 181 12.16 37.99 26.58
C ARG A 181 11.14 39.10 26.82
N ILE A 182 10.06 38.77 27.51
CA ILE A 182 9.09 39.76 27.98
C ILE A 182 9.83 40.63 28.98
N GLU A 183 10.11 41.88 28.62
CA GLU A 183 10.59 42.86 29.56
C GLU A 183 9.46 43.21 30.53
N GLU A 184 9.76 43.25 31.82
CA GLU A 184 8.80 43.66 32.85
C GLU A 184 8.38 45.11 32.61
N GLN A 185 7.15 45.31 32.11
CA GLN A 185 6.50 46.61 32.14
C GLN A 185 6.27 47.02 33.59
N LYS A 186 7.23 47.75 34.16
CA LYS A 186 7.06 48.45 35.43
C LYS A 186 5.98 49.51 35.25
N PHE A 187 4.76 49.17 35.68
CA PHE A 187 3.62 50.08 35.66
C PHE A 187 3.84 51.22 36.67
N GLY A 188 4.51 52.27 36.21
CA GLY A 188 4.81 53.46 37.00
C GLY A 188 3.52 54.19 37.37
N LYS A 189 3.12 54.08 38.64
CA LYS A 189 2.11 54.96 39.23
C LYS A 189 2.67 56.39 39.29
N GLU A 190 2.19 57.26 38.41
CA GLU A 190 2.23 58.71 38.63
C GLU A 190 0.80 59.26 38.76
N PRO A 191 0.46 59.92 39.88
CA PRO A 191 -0.86 60.52 40.06
C PRO A 191 -0.98 61.82 39.25
N ILE A 192 -2.06 61.92 38.46
CA ILE A 192 -2.27 62.95 37.41
C ILE A 192 -2.37 64.39 37.94
N PHE A 193 -2.46 64.62 39.25
CA PHE A 193 -2.64 65.96 39.83
C PHE A 193 -1.57 66.36 40.86
N LYS A 194 -0.56 67.11 40.36
CA LYS A 194 0.10 68.17 41.12
C LYS A 194 0.30 69.42 40.24
N ARG A 195 -0.64 70.37 40.35
CA ARG A 195 -0.41 71.78 40.01
C ARG A 195 -0.46 72.62 41.29
N SER A 196 0.62 72.56 42.06
CA SER A 196 1.01 73.65 42.97
C SER A 196 1.91 74.59 42.16
N GLY A 197 1.45 75.80 41.87
CA GLY A 197 2.20 76.74 41.03
C GLY A 197 3.30 77.50 41.78
N ASN A 198 4.04 78.34 41.05
CA ASN A 198 4.39 79.67 41.53
C ASN A 198 4.65 80.64 40.35
N ALA A 199 4.58 81.94 40.65
CA ALA A 199 5.03 83.06 39.80
C ALA A 199 6.59 83.13 39.75
N PRO A 200 7.29 84.09 39.08
CA PRO A 200 6.87 85.39 38.49
C PRO A 200 7.40 85.55 37.02
N ASP A 201 7.70 86.70 36.38
CA ASP A 201 7.79 88.13 36.78
C ASP A 201 7.76 89.12 35.58
N GLN A 202 7.40 90.39 35.85
CA GLN A 202 7.57 91.65 35.05
C GLN A 202 6.93 91.74 33.63
N SER A 203 6.54 92.92 33.11
CA SER A 203 6.91 94.31 33.44
C SER A 203 5.72 95.29 33.38
#